data_AF-A0A2S0UBU0-F1
#
_entry.id   AF-A0A2S0UBU0-F1
#
_cell.length_a   1.000
_cell.length_b   1.000
_cell.length_c   1.000
_cell.angle_alpha   90.00
_cell.angle_beta   90.00
_cell.angle_gamma   90.00
#
_symmetry.space_group_name_H-M   'P 1'
#
loop_
_entity.id
_entity.type
_entity.pdbx_description
1 polymer ?
#
loop_
_entity_poly.entity_id
_entity_poly.type
_entity_poly.pdbx_seq_one_letter_code
_entity_poly.pdbx_strand_id
1 'polypeptide(L)'
;MSRFKRISIIDGPYEFEHGYQEDIGYLVADGMAMYISEGLLWLRAVRKVEGRDSLYLAHEERAGVILANDTGRGDIIIEEMYNRLANMSAFDFLHTDLMSYLQGDFEFHLPTDDAGRANG
;
A
#
# COMPACT_ATOMS: atom_id res chain seq x y z
N MET A 1 5.54 -6.93 21.73
CA MET A 1 4.94 -5.64 21.30
C MET A 1 5.10 -5.58 19.80
N SER A 2 4.00 -5.35 19.06
CA SER A 2 4.06 -5.26 17.59
C SER A 2 4.92 -4.06 17.18
N ARG A 3 5.80 -4.27 16.19
CA ARG A 3 6.66 -3.24 15.58
C ARG A 3 5.86 -2.11 14.92
N PHE A 4 4.61 -2.38 14.55
CA PHE A 4 3.78 -1.47 13.75
C PHE A 4 2.69 -0.81 14.58
N LYS A 5 2.40 0.44 14.23
CA LYS A 5 1.25 1.15 14.80
C LYS A 5 -0.02 0.56 14.22
N ARG A 6 -0.86 -0.03 15.08
CA ARG A 6 -2.22 -0.44 14.72
C ARG A 6 -3.07 0.80 14.43
N ILE A 7 -3.82 0.76 13.33
CA ILE A 7 -4.67 1.84 12.85
C ILE A 7 -6.05 1.29 12.43
N SER A 8 -7.03 2.17 12.37
CA SER A 8 -8.29 1.96 11.65
C SER A 8 -8.15 2.58 10.26
N ILE A 9 -8.54 1.82 9.23
CA ILE A 9 -8.49 2.22 7.83
C ILE A 9 -9.91 2.22 7.31
N ILE A 10 -10.26 3.28 6.60
CA ILE A 10 -11.50 3.33 5.82
C ILE A 10 -11.16 3.18 4.34
N ASP A 11 -11.77 2.19 3.70
CA ASP A 11 -11.69 1.93 2.27
C ASP A 11 -13.06 2.20 1.62
N GLY A 12 -13.05 2.88 0.48
CA GLY A 12 -14.26 3.39 -0.18
C GLY A 12 -14.59 4.85 0.20
N PRO A 13 -15.60 5.43 -0.45
CA PRO A 13 -15.85 6.85 -0.39
C PRO A 13 -16.37 7.26 0.99
N TYR A 14 -15.50 7.90 1.75
CA TYR A 14 -15.73 8.30 3.14
C TYR A 14 -16.91 9.27 3.33
N GLU A 15 -17.30 9.98 2.27
CA GLU A 15 -18.37 10.99 2.30
C GLU A 15 -19.79 10.42 2.21
N PHE A 16 -19.96 9.12 1.90
CA PHE A 16 -21.27 8.49 1.81
C PHE A 16 -21.51 7.53 2.98
N GLU A 17 -22.61 7.71 3.72
CA GLU A 17 -23.04 6.75 4.73
C GLU A 17 -23.20 5.36 4.10
N HIS A 18 -22.52 4.37 4.67
CA HIS A 18 -22.49 2.97 4.24
C HIS A 18 -21.78 2.69 2.89
N GLY A 19 -21.08 3.68 2.32
CA GLY A 19 -20.26 3.49 1.13
C GLY A 19 -18.86 2.93 1.42
N TYR A 20 -18.48 2.82 2.70
CA TYR A 20 -17.12 2.51 3.11
C TYR A 20 -17.03 1.28 4.01
N GLN A 21 -15.91 0.60 3.92
CA GLN A 21 -15.52 -0.48 4.80
C GLN A 21 -14.47 0.03 5.79
N GLU A 22 -14.69 -0.24 7.07
CA GLU A 22 -13.70 0.00 8.12
C GLU A 22 -12.97 -1.30 8.45
N ASP A 23 -11.66 -1.32 8.24
CA ASP A 23 -10.79 -2.45 8.55
C ASP A 23 -9.72 -2.05 9.57
N ILE A 24 -9.21 -3.05 10.29
CA ILE A 24 -8.04 -2.88 11.14
C ILE A 24 -6.78 -3.14 10.31
N GLY A 25 -5.87 -2.17 10.35
CA GLY A 25 -4.59 -2.25 9.65
C GLY A 25 -3.41 -1.88 10.53
N TYR A 26 -2.25 -1.87 9.90
CA TYR A 26 -0.98 -1.52 10.51
C TYR A 26 -0.23 -0.55 9.60
N LEU A 27 0.21 0.57 10.17
CA LEU A 27 1.09 1.51 9.47
C LEU A 27 2.49 0.88 9.39
N VAL A 28 2.92 0.55 8.17
CA VAL A 28 4.18 -0.16 7.91
C VAL A 28 5.29 0.78 7.45
N ALA A 29 4.93 1.93 6.88
CA ALA A 29 5.82 3.05 6.58
C ALA A 29 5.01 4.35 6.58
N ASP A 30 5.67 5.50 6.44
CA ASP A 30 4.96 6.78 6.36
C ASP A 30 4.03 6.80 5.13
N GLY A 31 2.76 7.12 5.37
CA GLY A 31 1.72 7.10 4.34
C GLY A 31 1.38 5.72 3.73
N MET A 32 1.86 4.61 4.29
CA MET A 32 1.62 3.25 3.76
C MET A 32 1.14 2.29 4.85
N ALA A 33 0.08 1.56 4.56
CA ALA A 33 -0.50 0.59 5.48
C ALA A 33 -0.68 -0.79 4.87
N MET A 34 -0.59 -1.81 5.72
CA MET A 34 -1.03 -3.17 5.42
C MET A 34 -2.27 -3.51 6.23
N TYR A 35 -3.25 -4.15 5.60
CA TYR A 35 -4.50 -4.57 6.23
C TYR A 35 -5.09 -5.75 5.48
N ILE A 36 -5.98 -6.48 6.15
CA ILE A 36 -6.74 -7.54 5.49
C ILE A 36 -8.17 -7.09 5.32
N SER A 37 -8.64 -7.22 4.10
CA SER A 37 -10.00 -6.91 3.71
C SER A 37 -10.47 -8.04 2.80
N GLU A 38 -11.62 -8.62 3.11
CA GLU A 38 -12.21 -9.73 2.34
C GLU A 38 -11.24 -10.93 2.12
N GLY A 39 -10.37 -11.20 3.10
CA GLY A 39 -9.39 -12.29 3.04
C GLY A 39 -8.12 -11.98 2.23
N LEU A 40 -8.03 -10.78 1.66
CA LEU A 40 -6.88 -10.30 0.88
C LEU A 40 -5.98 -9.43 1.76
N LEU A 41 -4.68 -9.67 1.75
CA LEU A 41 -3.69 -8.76 2.34
C LEU A 41 -3.39 -7.63 1.35
N TRP A 42 -3.79 -6.43 1.71
CA TRP A 42 -3.52 -5.22 0.96
C TRP A 42 -2.28 -4.51 1.48
N LEU A 43 -1.53 -3.90 0.56
CA LEU A 43 -0.59 -2.80 0.82
C LEU A 43 -1.07 -1.58 0.06
N ARG A 44 -1.36 -0.49 0.77
CA ARG A 44 -1.97 0.69 0.16
C ARG A 44 -1.45 1.99 0.75
N ALA A 45 -1.44 3.02 -0.11
CA ALA A 45 -1.24 4.38 0.32
C ALA A 45 -2.43 4.85 1.17
N VAL A 46 -2.14 5.50 2.29
CA VAL A 46 -3.15 5.98 3.24
C VAL A 46 -2.87 7.41 3.68
N ARG A 47 -3.93 8.15 4.00
CA ARG A 47 -3.85 9.51 4.56
C ARG A 47 -4.45 9.53 5.96
N LYS A 48 -3.74 10.12 6.92
CA LYS A 48 -4.27 10.33 8.28
C LYS A 48 -5.43 11.32 8.24
N VAL A 49 -6.51 11.03 8.96
CA VAL A 49 -7.61 11.99 9.16
C VAL A 49 -7.20 13.02 10.21
N GLU A 50 -7.35 14.31 9.89
CA GLU A 50 -7.05 15.39 10.82
C GLU A 50 -7.93 15.29 12.08
N GLY A 51 -7.32 15.53 13.25
CA GLY A 51 -8.02 15.41 14.55
C GLY A 51 -8.31 13.98 15.01
N ARG A 52 -7.87 12.93 14.28
CA ARG A 52 -8.03 11.52 14.67
C ARG A 52 -6.69 10.79 14.68
N ASP A 53 -6.28 10.26 15.82
CA ASP A 53 -4.91 9.74 15.99
C ASP A 53 -4.61 8.40 15.32
N SER A 54 -5.63 7.56 15.18
CA SER A 54 -5.51 6.20 14.64
C SER A 54 -6.35 5.97 13.39
N LEU A 55 -7.00 7.01 12.84
CA LEU A 55 -7.88 6.87 11.67
C LEU A 55 -7.18 7.33 10.39
N TYR A 56 -7.24 6.47 9.38
CA TYR A 56 -6.64 6.69 8.08
C TYR A 56 -7.64 6.35 6.97
N LEU A 57 -7.54 7.06 5.85
CA LEU A 57 -8.32 6.79 4.64
C LEU A 57 -7.41 6.15 3.59
N ALA A 58 -7.88 5.09 2.94
CA ALA A 58 -7.24 4.55 1.75
C ALA A 58 -7.24 5.62 0.64
N HIS A 59 -6.11 5.82 -0.03
CA HIS A 59 -6.02 6.81 -1.09
C HIS A 59 -6.77 6.30 -2.33
N GLU A 60 -7.91 6.91 -2.66
CA GLU A 60 -8.77 6.47 -3.76
C GLU A 60 -8.06 6.59 -5.13
N GLU A 61 -7.25 7.62 -5.31
CA GLU A 61 -6.52 7.89 -6.57
C GLU A 61 -5.24 7.06 -6.74
N ARG A 62 -4.84 6.24 -5.75
CA ARG A 62 -3.62 5.41 -5.84
C ARG A 62 -3.98 3.94 -5.75
N ALA A 63 -3.48 3.16 -6.71
CA ALA A 63 -3.64 1.72 -6.72
C ALA A 63 -3.03 1.09 -5.45
N GLY A 64 -3.78 0.17 -4.83
CA GLY A 64 -3.26 -0.74 -3.82
C GLY A 64 -2.69 -2.00 -4.48
N VAL A 65 -1.83 -2.71 -3.76
CA VAL A 65 -1.28 -4.01 -4.17
C VAL A 65 -1.81 -5.09 -3.26
N ILE A 66 -2.35 -6.17 -3.83
CA ILE A 66 -2.68 -7.38 -3.07
C ILE A 66 -1.40 -8.21 -2.96
N LEU A 67 -0.95 -8.47 -1.73
CA LEU A 67 0.27 -9.21 -1.43
C LEU A 67 0.02 -10.70 -1.16
N ALA A 68 -1.18 -11.06 -0.70
CA ALA A 68 -1.56 -12.45 -0.44
C ALA A 68 -3.08 -12.62 -0.41
N ASN A 69 -3.54 -13.85 -0.67
CA ASN A 69 -4.95 -14.27 -0.58
C ASN A 69 -5.12 -15.29 0.56
N ASP A 70 -6.37 -15.57 0.95
CA ASP A 70 -6.74 -16.59 1.95
C ASP A 70 -6.07 -16.41 3.32
N THR A 71 -5.96 -15.17 3.76
CA THR A 71 -5.21 -14.79 4.96
C THR A 71 -6.04 -14.98 6.25
N GLY A 72 -6.05 -16.19 6.80
CA GLY A 72 -6.85 -16.53 8.00
C GLY A 72 -6.38 -15.95 9.34
N ARG A 73 -5.10 -15.54 9.48
CA ARG A 73 -4.56 -14.86 10.69
C ARG A 73 -3.76 -13.62 10.31
N GLY A 74 -4.37 -12.45 10.50
CA GLY A 74 -3.90 -11.25 9.85
C GLY A 74 -2.66 -10.57 10.42
N ASP A 75 -2.40 -10.70 11.70
CA ASP A 75 -1.28 -10.04 12.38
C ASP A 75 0.07 -10.71 12.04
N ILE A 76 0.12 -12.04 12.07
CA ILE A 76 1.34 -12.81 11.75
C ILE A 76 1.74 -12.61 10.29
N ILE A 77 0.77 -12.66 9.37
CA ILE A 77 1.03 -12.54 7.93
C ILE A 77 1.55 -11.15 7.57
N ILE A 78 1.07 -10.09 8.23
CA ILE A 78 1.56 -8.73 7.99
C ILE A 78 3.03 -8.58 8.41
N GLU A 79 3.42 -9.12 9.55
CA GLU A 79 4.82 -9.05 10.00
C GLU A 79 5.75 -9.85 9.10
N GLU A 80 5.36 -11.07 8.72
CA GLU A 80 6.12 -11.90 7.78
C GLU A 80 6.28 -11.22 6.42
N MET A 81 5.18 -10.68 5.87
CA MET A 81 5.20 -10.01 4.58
C MET A 81 6.02 -8.72 4.62
N TYR A 82 5.88 -7.91 5.67
CA TYR A 82 6.71 -6.73 5.85
C TYR A 82 8.18 -7.09 5.92
N ASN A 83 8.56 -8.08 6.72
CA ASN A 83 9.95 -8.49 6.86
C ASN A 83 10.53 -9.02 5.54
N ARG A 84 9.73 -9.73 4.74
CA ARG A 84 10.14 -10.15 3.38
C ARG A 84 10.40 -8.94 2.49
N LEU A 85 9.45 -8.01 2.39
CA LEU A 85 9.56 -6.84 1.52
C LEU A 85 10.67 -5.87 1.97
N ALA A 86 10.82 -5.65 3.27
CA ALA A 86 11.84 -4.74 3.83
C ALA A 86 13.28 -5.23 3.58
N ASN A 87 13.47 -6.53 3.33
CA ASN A 87 14.77 -7.13 3.02
C ASN A 87 14.94 -7.41 1.51
N MET A 88 13.96 -7.02 0.68
CA MET A 88 13.98 -7.22 -0.77
C MET A 88 14.34 -5.91 -1.46
N SER A 89 15.22 -5.96 -2.46
CA SER A 89 15.48 -4.77 -3.27
C SER A 89 14.28 -4.47 -4.17
N ALA A 90 14.07 -3.20 -4.50
CA ALA A 90 12.99 -2.82 -5.43
C ALA A 90 13.15 -3.48 -6.82
N PHE A 91 14.40 -3.72 -7.25
CA PHE A 91 14.68 -4.41 -8.50
C PHE A 91 14.32 -5.89 -8.43
N ASP A 92 14.63 -6.57 -7.31
CA ASP A 92 14.23 -7.95 -7.11
C ASP A 92 12.71 -8.07 -7.08
N PHE A 93 12.01 -7.22 -6.31
CA PHE A 93 10.55 -7.20 -6.27
C PHE A 93 9.94 -7.02 -7.67
N LEU A 94 10.48 -6.09 -8.46
CA LEU A 94 10.06 -5.89 -9.84
C LEU A 94 10.24 -7.16 -10.67
N HIS A 95 11.43 -7.76 -10.65
CA HIS A 95 11.80 -8.88 -11.51
C HIS A 95 11.14 -10.20 -11.11
N THR A 96 11.08 -10.53 -9.81
CA THR A 96 10.62 -11.84 -9.34
C THR A 96 9.13 -11.89 -9.07
N ASP A 97 8.59 -10.86 -8.46
CA ASP A 97 7.20 -10.85 -8.01
C ASP A 97 6.35 -10.10 -9.03
N LEU A 98 6.62 -8.83 -9.32
CA LEU A 98 5.72 -8.01 -10.14
C LEU A 98 5.66 -8.44 -11.63
N MET A 99 6.82 -8.63 -12.28
CA MET A 99 6.89 -9.00 -13.71
C MET A 99 6.26 -10.36 -14.00
N SER A 100 6.23 -11.28 -13.02
CA SER A 100 5.59 -12.58 -13.17
C SER A 100 4.05 -12.49 -13.24
N TYR A 101 3.47 -11.39 -12.74
CA TYR A 101 2.00 -11.20 -12.70
C TYR A 101 1.47 -10.18 -13.72
N LEU A 102 2.34 -9.30 -14.26
CA LEU A 102 1.91 -8.32 -15.26
C LEU A 102 1.58 -9.01 -16.59
N GLN A 103 0.35 -8.81 -17.07
CA GLN A 103 -0.05 -9.10 -18.44
C GLN A 103 -0.09 -7.79 -19.23
N GLY A 104 1.09 -7.25 -19.55
CA GLY A 104 1.20 -6.03 -20.35
C GLY A 104 2.54 -5.34 -20.24
N ASP A 105 2.75 -4.37 -21.12
CA ASP A 105 3.92 -3.49 -21.07
C ASP A 105 3.73 -2.46 -19.96
N PHE A 106 4.82 -2.09 -19.30
CA PHE A 106 4.86 -0.96 -18.38
C PHE A 106 5.92 0.03 -18.85
N GLU A 107 5.61 1.32 -18.77
CA GLU A 107 6.51 2.38 -19.21
C GLU A 107 7.08 3.13 -18.00
N PHE A 108 8.41 3.27 -17.98
CA PHE A 108 9.05 4.21 -17.06
C PHE A 108 8.88 5.62 -17.61
N HIS A 109 8.18 6.47 -16.86
CA HIS A 109 8.24 7.90 -17.10
C HIS A 109 9.61 8.40 -16.63
N LEU A 110 10.52 8.59 -17.58
CA LEU A 110 11.76 9.31 -17.32
C LEU A 110 11.40 10.79 -17.10
N PRO A 111 11.92 11.44 -16.06
CA PRO A 111 11.79 12.88 -15.93
C PRO A 111 12.31 13.52 -17.22
N THR A 112 11.48 14.29 -17.91
CA THR A 112 11.97 15.15 -18.97
C THR A 112 12.77 16.26 -18.31
N ASP A 113 14.05 16.35 -18.64
CA ASP A 113 14.91 17.45 -18.22
C ASP A 113 14.40 18.77 -18.80
N ASP A 114 13.36 19.37 -18.19
CA ASP A 114 12.98 20.78 -18.40
C ASP A 114 13.92 21.74 -17.64
N ALA A 115 15.16 21.30 -17.42
CA ALA A 115 16.26 22.08 -16.91
C ALA A 115 17.41 22.06 -17.91
N GLY A 116 17.25 22.82 -19.01
CA GLY A 116 18.38 23.40 -19.72
C GLY A 116 18.97 22.60 -20.87
N ARG A 117 18.24 22.53 -21.98
CA ARG A 117 18.87 22.67 -23.31
C ARG A 117 18.45 23.99 -23.94
N ALA A 118 18.98 25.06 -23.36
CA ALA A 118 19.18 26.31 -24.07
C ALA A 118 20.68 26.43 -24.40
N ASN A 119 20.99 26.37 -25.70
CA ASN A 119 22.22 26.79 -26.37
C ASN A 119 23.51 25.97 -26.17
N GLY A 120 23.98 25.42 -27.29
CA GLY A 120 25.30 24.82 -27.49
C GLY A 120 25.37 24.11 -28.82
#